data_AF-A0A0L8L3W2-F1
#
_entry.id   AF-A0A0L8L3W2-F1
#
_cell.length_a   1.000
_cell.length_b   1.000
_cell.length_c   1.000
_cell.angle_alpha   90.00
_cell.angle_beta   90.00
_cell.angle_gamma   90.00
#
_symmetry.space_group_name_H-M   'P 1'
#
loop_
_entity.id
_entity.type
_entity.pdbx_description
1 polymer ?
#
loop_
_entity_poly.entity_id
_entity_poly.type
_entity_poly.pdbx_seq_one_letter_code
_entity_poly.pdbx_strand_id
1 'polypeptide(L)' 'MSKRVLTTESGAPVADNQNSASAGAGGPLLLQDQHLVEKLARFNRERVPERAVHATPSSR' A
#
# COMPACT_ATOMS: atom_id res chain seq x y z
N MET A 1 11.74 2.82 23.62
CA MET A 1 11.41 3.34 22.28
C MET A 1 9.91 3.18 22.06
N SER A 2 9.20 4.24 21.67
CA SER A 2 7.76 4.14 21.36
C SER A 2 7.56 3.34 20.07
N LYS A 3 6.67 2.35 20.09
CA LYS A 3 6.37 1.49 18.93
C LYS A 3 5.65 2.34 17.88
N ARG A 4 6.21 2.48 16.67
CA ARG A 4 5.54 3.22 15.60
C ARG A 4 4.29 2.45 15.18
N VAL A 5 3.16 3.15 15.16
CA VAL A 5 1.87 2.61 14.71
C VAL A 5 1.80 2.72 13.20
N LEU A 6 1.36 1.65 12.53
CA LEU A 6 1.09 1.69 11.09
C LEU A 6 -0.17 2.53 10.85
N THR A 7 -0.13 3.42 9.86
CA THR A 7 -1.23 4.32 9.56
C THR A 7 -1.62 4.27 8.09
N THR A 8 -2.86 4.63 7.78
CA THR A 8 -3.35 4.92 6.43
C THR A 8 -2.74 6.22 5.90
N GLU A 9 -3.00 6.58 4.65
CA GLU A 9 -2.51 7.86 4.09
C GLU A 9 -3.11 9.07 4.80
N SER A 10 -4.34 8.93 5.32
CA SER A 10 -5.02 9.94 6.13
C SER A 10 -4.54 10.00 7.58
N GLY A 11 -3.61 9.13 7.99
CA GLY A 11 -3.05 9.09 9.33
C GLY A 11 -3.88 8.30 10.36
N ALA A 12 -4.93 7.60 9.93
CA ALA A 12 -5.70 6.73 10.82
C ALA A 12 -4.90 5.45 11.15
N PRO A 13 -4.94 4.93 12.39
CA PRO A 13 -4.22 3.73 12.75
C PRO A 13 -4.79 2.49 12.03
N VAL A 14 -3.90 1.65 11.50
CA VAL A 14 -4.25 0.40 10.83
C VAL A 14 -4.25 -0.73 11.86
N ALA A 15 -5.40 -1.36 12.07
CA ALA A 15 -5.56 -2.44 13.04
C ALA A 15 -4.97 -3.77 12.54
N ASP A 16 -5.18 -4.12 11.27
CA ASP A 16 -4.68 -5.32 10.62
C ASP A 16 -4.19 -4.99 9.20
N ASN A 17 -3.03 -5.52 8.82
CA ASN A 17 -2.38 -5.31 7.52
C ASN A 17 -2.03 -6.64 6.82
N GLN A 18 -2.41 -7.78 7.40
CA GLN A 18 -2.16 -9.10 6.85
C GLN A 18 -3.40 -9.71 6.20
N ASN A 19 -4.59 -9.21 6.53
CA ASN A 19 -5.86 -9.70 6.01
C ASN A 19 -6.64 -8.60 5.29
N SER A 20 -7.51 -9.00 4.37
CA SER A 20 -8.46 -8.14 3.68
C SER A 20 -9.87 -8.35 4.23
N ALA A 21 -10.71 -7.31 4.19
CA ALA A 21 -12.10 -7.44 4.61
C ALA A 21 -12.93 -8.12 3.51
N SER A 22 -13.52 -9.27 3.84
CA SER A 22 -14.38 -10.06 2.95
C SER A 22 -15.78 -10.26 3.53
N ALA A 23 -16.75 -10.58 2.67
CA ALA A 23 -18.10 -11.00 3.07
C ALA A 23 -18.09 -12.44 3.64
N GLY A 24 -17.44 -12.64 4.79
CA GLY A 24 -17.23 -13.95 5.41
C GLY A 24 -16.00 -14.69 4.88
N ALA A 25 -15.71 -15.86 5.47
CA ALA A 25 -14.56 -16.67 5.10
C ALA A 25 -14.72 -17.21 3.66
N GLY A 26 -13.79 -16.86 2.77
CA GLY A 26 -13.86 -17.23 1.35
C GLY A 26 -14.87 -16.42 0.53
N GLY A 27 -15.53 -15.41 1.12
CA GLY A 27 -16.41 -14.49 0.42
C GLY A 27 -15.65 -13.45 -0.41
N PRO A 28 -16.35 -12.70 -1.28
CA PRO A 28 -15.75 -11.61 -2.05
C PRO A 28 -15.19 -10.50 -1.15
N LEU A 29 -14.20 -9.79 -1.65
CA LEU A 29 -13.63 -8.61 -0.99
C LEU A 29 -14.63 -7.45 -0.98
N LEU A 30 -14.62 -6.69 0.11
CA LEU A 30 -15.50 -5.55 0.30
C LEU A 30 -14.82 -4.26 -0.17
N LEU A 31 -15.55 -3.44 -0.94
CA LEU A 31 -15.05 -2.14 -1.41
C LEU A 31 -14.80 -1.15 -0.25
N GLN A 32 -15.45 -1.37 0.89
CA GLN A 32 -15.26 -0.57 2.10
C GLN A 32 -13.88 -0.79 2.77
N ASP A 33 -13.09 -1.77 2.31
CA ASP A 33 -11.70 -1.94 2.74
C ASP A 33 -10.80 -0.83 2.14
N GLN A 34 -10.91 0.36 2.71
CA GLN A 34 -10.20 1.54 2.24
C GLN A 34 -8.67 1.35 2.29
N HIS A 35 -8.16 0.72 3.36
CA HIS A 35 -6.72 0.50 3.56
C HIS A 35 -6.13 -0.40 2.46
N LEU A 36 -6.83 -1.47 2.10
CA LEU A 36 -6.43 -2.35 1.00
C LEU A 36 -6.37 -1.58 -0.33
N VAL A 37 -7.41 -0.80 -0.63
CA VAL A 37 -7.51 -0.04 -1.89
C VAL A 37 -6.38 1.00 -1.97
N GLU A 38 -6.12 1.73 -0.90
CA GLU A 38 -5.02 2.71 -0.81
C GLU A 38 -3.67 2.05 -1.06
N LYS A 39 -3.39 0.92 -0.39
CA LYS A 39 -2.13 0.19 -0.50
C LYS A 39 -1.86 -0.27 -1.93
N LEU A 40 -2.86 -0.85 -2.60
CA LEU A 40 -2.75 -1.27 -4.00
C LEU A 40 -2.63 -0.08 -4.95
N ALA A 41 -3.38 0.99 -4.69
CA ALA A 41 -3.35 2.21 -5.48
C ALA A 41 -1.97 2.88 -5.46
N ARG A 42 -1.25 2.80 -4.33
CA ARG A 42 0.15 3.25 -4.27
C ARG A 42 1.10 2.34 -4.98
N PHE A 43 1.03 1.05 -4.73
CA PHE A 43 1.89 0.08 -5.39
C PHE A 43 1.84 0.24 -6.93
N ASN A 44 0.63 0.37 -7.48
CA ASN A 44 0.42 0.56 -8.92
C ASN A 44 1.01 1.86 -9.48
N ARG A 45 1.30 2.86 -8.63
CA ARG A 45 1.84 4.18 -9.00
C ARG A 45 3.27 4.41 -8.52
N GLU A 46 3.96 3.36 -8.06
CA GLU A 46 5.36 3.48 -7.62
C GLU A 46 6.33 3.72 -8.79
N ARG A 47 5.97 3.25 -9.99
CA ARG A 47 6.80 3.44 -11.17
C ARG A 47 6.63 4.86 -11.72
N VAL A 48 7.75 5.56 -11.81
CA VAL A 48 7.88 6.82 -12.55
C VAL A 48 8.72 6.57 -13.80
N PRO A 49 8.50 7.34 -14.88
CA PRO A 49 9.30 7.20 -16.10
C PRO A 49 10.80 7.33 -15.79
N GLU A 50 11.58 6.41 -16.33
CA GLU A 50 13.04 6.48 -16.25
C GLU A 50 13.59 7.58 -17.18
N ARG A 51 14.84 8.02 -16.95
CA ARG A 51 15.50 9.00 -17.81
C ARG A 51 15.70 8.42 -19.21
N ALA A 52 15.41 9.20 -20.26
CA ALA A 52 15.49 8.77 -21.67
C ALA A 52 16.89 8.31 -22.12
N VAL A 53 17.95 8.72 -21.41
CA VAL A 53 19.34 8.28 -21.62
C VAL A 53 19.98 8.06 -20.24
N HIS A 54 20.84 7.04 -20.11
CA HIS A 54 21.53 6.68 -18.85
C HIS A 54 20.60 6.39 -17.66
N ALA A 55 19.51 5.64 -17.88
CA ALA A 55 18.57 5.22 -16.83
C ALA A 55 19.20 4.39 -15.69
N THR A 56 20.44 3.91 -15.87
CA THR A 56 21.21 3.20 -14.85
C THR A 56 22.28 4.12 -14.23
N PRO A 57 21.96 4.92 -13.20
CA PRO A 57 23.01 5.53 -12.39
C PRO A 57 23.64 4.45 -11.52
N SER A 58 24.87 4.05 -11.83
CA SER A 58 25.72 3.36 -10.88
C SER A 58 26.24 4.38 -9.88
N SER A 59 25.56 4.58 -8.76
CA SER A 59 26.14 5.26 -7.60
C SER A 59 26.76 4.20 -6.70
N ARG A 60 28.09 4.14 -6.69
CA ARG A 60 28.82 3.53 -5.57
C ARG A 60 28.70 4.41 -4.35
#